data_AF-A0A534P3W6-F1
#
_entry.id   AF-A0A534P3W6-F1
#
_cell.length_a   1.000
_cell.length_b   1.000
_cell.length_c   1.000
_cell.angle_alpha   90.00
_cell.angle_beta   90.00
_cell.angle_gamma   90.00
#
_symmetry.space_group_name_H-M   'P 1'
#
loop_
_entity.id
_entity.type
_entity.pdbx_description
1 polymer ?
#
loop_
_entity_poly.entity_id
_entity_poly.type
_entity_poly.pdbx_seq_one_letter_code
_entity_poly.pdbx_strand_id
1 'polypeptide(L)'
;MAIGDCCLFHVTGMKLLQSFPLTHSEQFGSSPFLVGSIQRPDDDPLPHVRMYEGILRGADTLFLASDALAAWLLRCAERGSPAWEWIGAGVQTQDDFDHLVAHARDDGTRNDDMTLVRLTGSWLDADGDQA
;
A
#
# COMPACT_ATOMS: atom_id res chain seq x y z
N MET A 1 7.14 -3.00 8.72
CA MET A 1 8.49 -3.24 8.16
C MET A 1 8.38 -3.27 6.64
N ALA A 2 9.37 -2.75 5.92
CA ALA A 2 9.49 -2.90 4.47
C ALA A 2 10.95 -3.05 4.04
N ILE A 3 11.14 -3.76 2.94
CA ILE A 3 12.34 -3.76 2.10
C ILE A 3 11.84 -3.63 0.65
N GLY A 4 12.46 -2.77 -0.14
CA GLY A 4 12.01 -2.44 -1.48
C GLY A 4 10.94 -1.36 -1.51
N ASP A 5 10.00 -1.46 -2.46
CA ASP A 5 9.03 -0.42 -2.82
C ASP A 5 7.57 -0.88 -2.81
N CYS A 6 7.28 -2.11 -2.38
CA CYS A 6 5.92 -2.46 -1.95
C CYS A 6 5.48 -1.54 -0.81
N CYS A 7 4.25 -1.02 -0.87
CA CYS A 7 3.80 0.00 0.05
C CYS A 7 2.62 -0.45 0.91
N LEU A 8 2.67 -0.05 2.18
CA LEU A 8 1.55 0.05 3.10
C LEU A 8 0.89 1.43 2.97
N PHE A 9 -0.43 1.44 2.98
CA PHE A 9 -1.27 2.64 3.05
C PHE A 9 -2.19 2.50 4.26
N HIS A 10 -2.10 3.45 5.19
CA HIS A 10 -3.03 3.60 6.31
C HIS A 10 -4.04 4.68 5.96
N VAL A 11 -5.30 4.29 5.85
CA VAL A 11 -6.38 5.13 5.35
C VAL A 11 -7.52 5.17 6.37
N THR A 12 -8.14 6.34 6.52
CA THR A 12 -9.39 6.53 7.27
C THR A 12 -10.40 7.26 6.39
N GLY A 13 -11.48 6.59 6.01
CA GLY A 13 -12.40 7.07 4.96
C GLY A 13 -11.65 7.37 3.64
N MET A 14 -11.72 8.62 3.17
CA MET A 14 -11.00 9.08 1.97
C MET A 14 -9.56 9.55 2.24
N LYS A 15 -9.17 9.69 3.51
CA LYS A 15 -7.93 10.36 3.89
C LYS A 15 -6.79 9.34 4.04
N LEU A 16 -5.72 9.57 3.28
CA LEU A 16 -4.44 8.91 3.54
C LEU A 16 -3.84 9.48 4.83
N LEU A 17 -3.71 8.65 5.85
CA LEU A 17 -3.00 8.99 7.08
C LEU A 17 -1.51 8.76 6.93
N GLN A 18 -1.13 7.66 6.29
CA GLN A 18 0.26 7.34 6.02
C GLN A 18 0.42 6.47 4.78
N SER A 19 1.50 6.67 4.03
CA SER A 19 2.04 5.71 3.06
C SER A 19 3.50 5.39 3.41
N PHE A 20 3.91 4.15 3.20
CA PHE A 20 5.22 3.66 3.64
C PHE A 20 5.66 2.45 2.79
N PRO A 21 6.92 2.34 2.33
CA PRO A 21 8.03 3.25 2.61
C PRO A 21 8.06 4.49 1.70
N LEU A 22 7.34 4.47 0.58
CA LEU A 22 7.26 5.59 -0.36
C LEU A 22 6.00 6.41 -0.09
N THR A 23 6.12 7.73 -0.28
CA THR A 23 5.05 8.71 -0.03
C THR A 23 4.58 9.41 -1.31
N HIS A 24 5.35 9.33 -2.39
CA HIS A 24 5.03 9.93 -3.68
C HIS A 24 5.24 8.94 -4.83
N SER A 25 4.40 9.05 -5.85
CA SER A 25 4.43 8.15 -7.01
C SER A 25 5.71 8.29 -7.85
N GLU A 26 6.39 9.44 -7.79
CA GLU A 26 7.66 9.70 -8.48
C GLU A 26 8.87 8.98 -7.83
N GLN A 27 8.73 8.47 -6.61
CA GLN A 27 9.81 7.76 -5.91
C GLN A 27 9.99 6.32 -6.41
N PHE A 28 9.01 5.77 -7.14
CA PHE A 28 9.12 4.46 -7.75
C PHE A 28 10.14 4.49 -8.89
N GLY A 29 11.05 3.53 -8.89
CA GLY A 29 12.10 3.42 -9.88
C GLY A 29 12.23 2.00 -10.42
N SER A 30 13.34 1.73 -11.11
CA SER A 30 13.65 0.40 -11.65
C SER A 30 14.59 -0.43 -10.77
N SER A 31 15.04 0.11 -9.64
CA SER A 31 16.12 -0.49 -8.84
C SER A 31 15.95 -0.27 -7.33
N PRO A 32 14.81 -0.66 -6.73
CA PRO A 32 14.70 -0.73 -5.29
C PRO A 32 15.71 -1.74 -4.73
N PHE A 33 16.09 -1.60 -3.45
CA PHE A 33 16.83 -2.68 -2.80
C PHE A 33 15.90 -3.87 -2.58
N LEU A 34 16.34 -5.06 -3.00
CA LEU A 34 15.56 -6.29 -2.92
C LEU A 34 16.31 -7.33 -2.09
N VAL A 35 15.58 -8.19 -1.39
CA VAL A 35 16.18 -9.34 -0.72
C VAL A 35 16.46 -10.41 -1.76
N GLY A 36 17.74 -10.70 -2.02
CA GLY A 36 18.13 -11.76 -2.95
C GLY A 36 17.70 -13.14 -2.46
N SER A 37 17.29 -14.02 -3.38
CA SER A 37 16.97 -15.43 -3.06
C SER A 37 18.21 -16.23 -2.64
N ILE A 38 19.41 -15.72 -2.91
CA ILE A 38 20.69 -16.32 -2.56
C ILE A 38 21.46 -15.31 -1.72
N GLN A 39 21.77 -15.70 -0.48
CA GLN A 39 22.59 -14.87 0.40
C GLN A 39 24.01 -14.78 -0.15
N ARG A 40 24.45 -13.57 -0.51
CA ARG A 40 25.83 -13.27 -0.89
C ARG A 40 26.53 -12.58 0.29
N PRO A 41 27.85 -12.74 0.45
CA PRO A 41 28.59 -12.15 1.58
C PRO A 41 28.41 -10.63 1.72
N ASP A 42 28.21 -9.92 0.60
CA ASP A 42 28.08 -8.45 0.56
C ASP A 42 26.61 -7.96 0.45
N ASP A 43 25.62 -8.85 0.65
CA ASP A 43 24.19 -8.56 0.48
C ASP A 43 23.46 -8.56 1.84
N ASP A 44 23.90 -7.70 2.77
CA ASP A 44 23.23 -7.51 4.07
C ASP A 44 21.95 -6.66 3.87
N PRO A 45 20.75 -7.22 4.11
CA PRO A 45 19.50 -6.48 3.96
C PRO A 45 19.22 -5.51 5.12
N LEU A 46 19.86 -5.67 6.27
CA LEU A 46 19.54 -4.92 7.48
C LEU A 46 19.60 -3.39 7.32
N PRO A 47 20.60 -2.81 6.64
CA PRO A 47 20.65 -1.36 6.39
C PRO A 47 19.49 -0.83 5.52
N HIS A 48 18.85 -1.72 4.78
CA HIS A 48 17.75 -1.41 3.85
C HIS A 48 16.38 -1.63 4.46
N VAL A 49 16.31 -2.27 5.64
CA VAL A 49 15.07 -2.39 6.40
C VAL A 49 14.55 -1.00 6.77
N ARG A 50 13.26 -0.80 6.55
CA ARG A 50 12.52 0.36 7.03
C ARG A 50 11.47 -0.11 8.02
N MET A 51 11.27 0.66 9.08
CA MET A 51 10.28 0.39 10.11
C MET A 51 9.28 1.52 10.18
N TYR A 52 8.02 1.15 10.38
CA TYR A 52 6.93 2.05 10.66
C TYR A 52 6.01 1.38 11.67
N GLU A 53 5.56 2.15 12.64
CA GLU A 53 4.63 1.77 13.69
C GLU A 53 3.51 2.83 13.73
N GLY A 54 2.29 2.40 14.00
CA GLY A 54 1.13 3.27 14.04
C GLY A 54 -0.01 2.63 14.83
N ILE A 55 -0.99 3.46 15.20
CA ILE A 55 -2.19 3.03 15.92
C ILE A 55 -3.33 2.94 14.92
N LEU A 56 -4.07 1.84 14.95
CA LEU A 56 -5.28 1.64 14.15
C LEU A 56 -6.52 1.89 15.01
N ARG A 57 -7.46 2.65 14.47
CA ARG A 57 -8.78 2.92 15.07
C ARG A 57 -9.87 2.22 14.28
N GLY A 58 -11.05 2.00 14.87
CA GLY A 58 -12.10 1.15 14.27
C GLY A 58 -12.51 1.48 12.82
N ALA A 59 -12.35 2.73 12.37
CA ALA A 59 -12.66 3.16 11.00
C ALA A 59 -11.49 3.01 10.00
N ASP A 60 -10.33 2.53 10.45
CA ASP A 60 -9.11 2.51 9.65
C ASP A 60 -9.01 1.24 8.81
N THR A 61 -8.48 1.42 7.60
CA THR A 61 -8.14 0.34 6.67
C THR A 61 -6.67 0.41 6.33
N LEU A 62 -6.01 -0.75 6.30
CA LEU A 62 -4.68 -0.87 5.74
C LEU A 62 -4.77 -1.52 4.35
N PHE A 63 -4.08 -0.93 3.39
CA PHE A 63 -3.82 -1.55 2.09
C PHE A 63 -2.33 -1.84 1.99
N LEU A 64 -1.95 -3.06 1.63
CA LEU A 64 -0.60 -3.38 1.19
C LEU A 64 -0.66 -3.67 -0.30
N ALA A 65 0.17 -2.98 -1.08
CA ALA A 65 0.16 -3.09 -2.53
C ALA A 65 1.58 -3.36 -3.04
N SER A 66 1.68 -4.17 -4.10
CA SER A 66 2.91 -4.24 -4.91
C SER A 66 3.21 -2.89 -5.55
N ASP A 67 4.46 -2.70 -5.97
CA ASP A 67 4.97 -1.44 -6.50
C ASP A 67 4.13 -0.82 -7.62
N ALA A 68 3.71 -1.60 -8.62
CA ALA A 68 2.89 -1.09 -9.72
C ALA A 68 1.55 -0.53 -9.24
N LEU A 69 0.86 -1.26 -8.36
CA LEU A 69 -0.42 -0.82 -7.79
C LEU A 69 -0.22 0.35 -6.82
N ALA A 70 0.81 0.30 -5.96
CA ALA A 70 1.15 1.35 -5.02
C ALA A 70 1.45 2.69 -5.71
N ALA A 71 2.22 2.65 -6.80
CA ALA A 71 2.52 3.83 -7.61
C ALA A 71 1.25 4.44 -8.21
N TRP A 72 0.32 3.60 -8.68
CA TRP A 72 -0.98 4.07 -9.18
C TRP A 72 -1.85 4.69 -8.08
N LEU A 73 -1.96 4.01 -6.93
CA LEU A 73 -2.69 4.51 -5.77
C LEU A 73 -2.21 5.91 -5.32
N LEU A 74 -0.89 6.12 -5.28
CA LEU A 74 -0.31 7.43 -4.97
C LEU A 74 -0.61 8.48 -6.05
N ARG A 75 -0.50 8.15 -7.35
CA ARG A 75 -0.88 9.06 -8.44
C ARG A 75 -2.33 9.50 -8.35
N CYS A 76 -3.25 8.57 -8.09
CA CYS A 76 -4.68 8.86 -7.93
C CYS A 76 -4.91 9.88 -6.80
N ALA A 77 -4.24 9.68 -5.66
CA ALA A 77 -4.34 10.58 -4.51
C ALA A 77 -3.73 11.96 -4.76
N GLU A 78 -2.57 12.02 -5.42
CA GLU A 78 -1.88 13.25 -5.82
C GLU A 78 -2.74 14.09 -6.79
N ARG A 79 -3.54 13.43 -7.63
CA ARG A 79 -4.54 14.07 -8.51
C ARG A 79 -5.84 14.46 -7.80
N GLY A 80 -5.96 14.21 -6.51
CA GLY A 80 -7.17 14.50 -5.72
C GLY A 80 -8.33 13.54 -5.93
N SER A 81 -8.08 12.35 -6.51
CA SER A 81 -9.07 11.30 -6.74
C SER A 81 -8.60 9.96 -6.16
N PRO A 82 -8.50 9.85 -4.82
CA PRO A 82 -7.98 8.65 -4.18
C PRO A 82 -8.81 7.40 -4.48
N ALA A 83 -8.16 6.30 -4.85
CA ALA A 83 -8.85 5.07 -5.21
C ALA A 83 -9.29 4.20 -4.01
N TRP A 84 -8.78 4.47 -2.80
CA TRP A 84 -9.03 3.60 -1.63
C TRP A 84 -10.48 3.51 -1.18
N GLU A 85 -11.30 4.53 -1.42
CA GLU A 85 -12.74 4.45 -1.10
C GLU A 85 -13.45 3.44 -2.00
N TRP A 86 -13.24 3.55 -3.32
CA TRP A 86 -13.78 2.61 -4.28
C TRP A 86 -13.26 1.19 -4.04
N ILE A 87 -11.97 1.03 -3.75
CA ILE A 87 -11.39 -0.28 -3.42
C ILE A 87 -11.98 -0.82 -2.11
N GLY A 88 -12.11 0.02 -1.08
CA GLY A 88 -12.65 -0.34 0.23
C GLY A 88 -14.10 -0.81 0.15
N ALA A 89 -14.93 -0.16 -0.66
CA ALA A 89 -16.33 -0.51 -0.83
C ALA A 89 -16.56 -1.64 -1.85
N GLY A 90 -15.83 -1.62 -2.97
CA GLY A 90 -16.18 -2.36 -4.18
C GLY A 90 -15.35 -3.60 -4.48
N VAL A 91 -14.13 -3.72 -3.96
CA VAL A 91 -13.27 -4.87 -4.27
C VAL A 91 -13.47 -5.97 -3.22
N GLN A 92 -14.18 -7.04 -3.58
CA GLN A 92 -14.44 -8.19 -2.70
C GLN A 92 -14.09 -9.53 -3.36
N THR A 93 -14.05 -9.55 -4.69
CA THR A 93 -13.80 -10.73 -5.51
C THR A 93 -12.60 -10.52 -6.43
N GLN A 94 -12.14 -11.60 -7.06
CA GLN A 94 -11.09 -11.51 -8.08
C GLN A 94 -11.54 -10.68 -9.29
N ASP A 95 -12.81 -10.81 -9.72
CA ASP A 95 -13.34 -10.04 -10.86
C ASP A 95 -13.34 -8.54 -10.56
N ASP A 96 -13.70 -8.12 -9.34
CA ASP A 96 -13.62 -6.71 -8.94
C ASP A 96 -12.18 -6.20 -9.00
N PHE A 97 -11.23 -7.04 -8.59
CA PHE A 97 -9.81 -6.71 -8.65
C PHE A 97 -9.29 -6.65 -10.10
N ASP A 98 -9.75 -7.53 -10.98
CA ASP A 98 -9.38 -7.49 -12.40
C ASP A 98 -9.89 -6.21 -13.08
N HIS A 99 -11.07 -5.72 -12.69
CA HIS A 99 -11.59 -4.41 -13.12
C HIS A 99 -10.72 -3.24 -12.60
N LEU A 100 -10.27 -3.31 -11.34
CA LEU A 100 -9.31 -2.35 -10.78
C LEU A 100 -8.00 -2.34 -11.57
N VAL A 101 -7.44 -3.51 -11.87
CA VAL A 101 -6.20 -3.65 -12.64
C VAL A 101 -6.36 -3.12 -14.06
N ALA A 102 -7.46 -3.42 -14.73
CA ALA A 102 -7.76 -2.89 -16.06
C ALA A 102 -7.80 -1.35 -16.04
N HIS A 103 -8.50 -0.77 -15.06
CA HIS A 103 -8.57 0.69 -14.92
C HIS A 103 -7.20 1.32 -14.63
N ALA A 104 -6.40 0.71 -13.76
CA ALA A 104 -5.05 1.19 -13.47
C ALA A 104 -4.13 1.13 -14.70
N ARG A 105 -4.26 0.09 -15.54
CA ARG A 105 -3.52 -0.05 -16.80
C ARG A 105 -3.94 1.01 -17.82
N ASP A 106 -5.24 1.29 -17.94
CA ASP A 106 -5.76 2.34 -18.83
C ASP A 106 -5.29 3.74 -18.40
N ASP A 107 -5.06 3.96 -17.10
CA ASP A 107 -4.47 5.20 -16.54
C ASP A 107 -2.93 5.24 -16.61
N GLY A 108 -2.32 4.35 -17.39
CA GLY A 108 -0.88 4.40 -17.72
C GLY A 108 0.05 3.81 -16.65
N THR A 109 -0.46 2.92 -15.79
CA THR A 109 0.39 2.17 -14.85
C THR A 109 1.36 1.24 -15.58
N ARG A 110 2.53 0.98 -14.97
CA ARG A 110 3.50 0.01 -15.48
C ARG A 110 2.82 -1.34 -15.72
N ASN A 111 3.15 -1.97 -16.85
CA ASN A 111 2.69 -3.32 -17.16
C ASN A 111 3.47 -4.33 -16.30
N ASP A 112 3.00 -4.54 -15.08
CA ASP A 112 3.55 -5.47 -14.10
C ASP A 112 2.43 -6.16 -13.31
N ASP A 113 2.82 -7.15 -12.52
CA ASP A 113 1.90 -7.86 -11.63
C ASP A 113 1.43 -6.93 -10.49
N MET A 114 0.12 -6.90 -10.29
CA MET A 114 -0.51 -6.11 -9.22
C MET A 114 -1.02 -7.05 -8.14
N THR A 115 -0.62 -6.79 -6.90
CA THR A 115 -1.11 -7.50 -5.71
C THR A 115 -1.69 -6.49 -4.74
N LEU A 116 -2.83 -6.82 -4.14
CA LEU A 116 -3.45 -6.06 -3.07
C LEU A 116 -3.79 -6.97 -1.89
N VAL A 117 -3.40 -6.54 -0.69
CA VAL A 117 -3.93 -7.07 0.57
C VAL A 117 -4.66 -5.94 1.27
N ARG A 118 -5.94 -6.16 1.60
CA ARG A 118 -6.75 -5.22 2.38
C ARG A 118 -7.02 -5.80 3.76
N LEU A 119 -6.65 -5.06 4.80
CA LEU A 119 -6.89 -5.41 6.19
C LEU A 119 -7.91 -4.42 6.77
N THR A 120 -9.05 -4.95 7.18
CA THR A 120 -10.11 -4.24 7.88
C THR A 120 -10.35 -4.96 9.21
N GLY A 121 -10.71 -4.22 10.25
CA GLY A 121 -11.01 -4.83 11.55
C GLY A 121 -11.75 -3.87 12.46
N SER A 122 -12.38 -4.43 13.49
CA SER A 122 -12.79 -3.66 14.66
C SER A 122 -11.55 -3.43 15.52
N TRP A 123 -10.68 -2.54 15.07
CA TRP A 123 -9.52 -2.13 15.84
C TRP A 123 -10.01 -1.53 17.16
N LEU A 124 -9.42 -1.96 18.27
CA LEU A 124 -9.78 -1.43 19.58
C LEU A 124 -9.44 0.05 19.60
N ASP A 125 -10.44 0.89 19.85
CA ASP A 125 -10.16 2.25 20.26
C ASP A 125 -9.32 2.14 21.55
N ALA A 126 -8.18 2.84 21.56
CA ALA A 126 -7.29 2.88 22.71
C ALA A 126 -7.90 3.73 23.83
N ASP A 127 -9.14 3.43 24.22
CA ASP A 127 -9.84 3.96 25.37
C ASP A 127 -10.68 2.83 25.95
N GLY A 128 -10.04 2.04 26.82
CA GLY A 128 -10.75 1.49 27.95
C GLY A 128 -11.04 2.61 28.93
N ASP A 129 -12.02 3.45 28.64
CA ASP A 129 -12.67 4.28 29.65
C ASP A 129 -14.16 3.90 29.66
N GLN A 130 -14.50 3.06 30.64
CA GLN A 130 -15.87 2.86 31.05
C GLN A 130 -16.31 4.14 31.78
N ALA A 131 -17.34 4.79 31.26
CA ALA A 131 -18.24 5.62 32.05
C ALA A 131 -19.66 5.07 31.94
#